data_AF-B0JNX4-F1
#
_entry.id   AF-B0JNX4-F1
#
_cell.length_a   1.000
_cell.length_b   1.000
_cell.length_c   1.000
_cell.angle_alpha   90.00
_cell.angle_beta   90.00
_cell.angle_gamma   90.00
#
_symmetry.space_group_name_H-M   'P 1'
#
loop_
_entity.id
_entity.type
_entity.pdbx_description
1 polymer ?
#
loop_
_entity_poly.entity_id
_entity_poly.type
_entity_poly.pdbx_seq_one_letter_code
_entity_poly.pdbx_strand_id
1 'polypeptide(L)' 'MTAVLPQKDNQALVYLVEPDNTVTAKTVQLGQIMPNNRVEILTGLQAGDRIVVKGAAYLGDGDKITAISDQ' A
#
# COMPACT_ATOMS: atom_id res chain seq x y z
N MET A 1 32.68 -7.60 -16.98
CA MET A 1 32.35 -7.25 -15.59
C MET A 1 30.91 -6.80 -15.57
N THR A 2 29.98 -7.64 -15.10
CA THR A 2 28.55 -7.28 -15.10
C THR A 2 28.21 -6.76 -13.71
N ALA A 3 27.97 -5.46 -13.64
CA ALA A 3 27.55 -4.75 -12.44
C ALA A 3 26.08 -5.06 -12.15
N VAL A 4 25.84 -5.59 -10.94
CA VAL A 4 24.59 -5.59 -10.16
C VAL A 4 23.30 -5.54 -10.98
N LEU A 5 22.63 -6.69 -11.08
CA LEU A 5 21.24 -6.76 -11.53
C LEU A 5 20.36 -6.16 -10.42
N PRO A 6 19.63 -5.05 -10.65
CA PRO A 6 18.67 -4.55 -9.68
C PRO A 6 17.60 -5.61 -9.48
N GLN A 7 17.38 -6.02 -8.23
CA GLN A 7 16.28 -6.89 -7.87
C GLN A 7 14.97 -6.13 -8.14
N LYS A 8 14.35 -6.43 -9.28
CA LYS A 8 12.89 -6.43 -9.46
C LYS A 8 12.36 -7.23 -8.28
N ASP A 9 11.67 -6.65 -7.35
CA ASP A 9 10.25 -6.44 -7.55
C ASP A 9 9.87 -5.27 -6.67
N ASN A 10 9.77 -4.08 -7.25
CA ASN A 10 9.30 -2.85 -6.60
C ASN A 10 7.82 -3.00 -6.16
N GLN A 11 7.47 -4.09 -5.48
CA GLN A 11 6.14 -4.46 -5.06
C GLN A 11 6.02 -4.19 -3.57
N ALA A 12 4.87 -3.70 -3.15
CA ALA A 12 4.54 -3.50 -1.74
C ALA A 12 3.17 -4.11 -1.44
N LEU A 13 2.97 -4.54 -0.21
CA LEU A 13 1.67 -4.94 0.28
C LEU A 13 1.00 -3.73 0.92
N VAL A 14 -0.21 -3.40 0.48
CA VAL A 14 -1.07 -2.38 1.10
C VAL A 14 -2.36 -3.04 1.55
N TYR A 15 -2.97 -2.48 2.59
CA TYR A 15 -4.29 -2.88 3.03
C TYR A 15 -5.32 -1.87 2.52
N LEU A 16 -6.20 -2.33 1.64
CA LEU A 16 -7.34 -1.58 1.15
C LEU A 16 -8.46 -1.63 2.18
N VAL A 17 -9.12 -0.51 2.45
CA VAL A 17 -10.29 -0.46 3.33
C VAL A 17 -11.55 -0.58 2.50
N GLU A 18 -12.29 -1.64 2.71
CA GLU A 18 -13.57 -1.91 2.06
C GLU A 18 -14.72 -1.06 2.67
N PRO A 19 -15.84 -0.87 1.96
CA PRO A 19 -16.98 -0.09 2.46
C PRO A 19 -17.61 -0.62 3.76
N ASP A 20 -17.41 -1.89 4.08
CA ASP A 20 -17.91 -2.55 5.30
C ASP A 20 -16.95 -2.39 6.51
N ASN A 21 -15.87 -1.62 6.34
CA ASN A 21 -14.76 -1.43 7.27
C ASN A 21 -13.92 -2.69 7.52
N THR A 22 -13.87 -3.61 6.56
CA THR A 22 -12.86 -4.67 6.53
C THR A 22 -11.63 -4.22 5.74
N VAL A 23 -10.51 -4.92 5.91
CA VAL A 23 -9.31 -4.69 5.10
C VAL A 23 -8.96 -5.86 4.20
N THR A 24 -8.53 -5.55 2.99
CA THR A 24 -8.06 -6.55 2.01
C THR A 24 -6.59 -6.31 1.71
N ALA A 25 -5.77 -7.35 1.84
CA ALA A 25 -4.36 -7.29 1.51
C ALA A 25 -4.16 -7.29 -0.01
N LYS A 26 -3.52 -6.25 -0.55
CA LYS A 26 -3.34 -6.05 -2.00
C LYS A 26 -1.90 -5.71 -2.33
N THR A 27 -1.30 -6.48 -3.23
CA THR A 27 0.03 -6.17 -3.74
C THR A 27 -0.06 -5.07 -4.79
N VAL A 28 0.77 -4.04 -4.65
CA VAL A 28 0.86 -2.89 -5.54
C VAL A 28 2.26 -2.76 -6.10
N GLN A 29 2.37 -2.22 -7.31
CA GLN A 29 3.65 -1.90 -7.91
C GLN A 29 4.02 -0.45 -7.58
N LEU A 30 5.14 -0.27 -6.89
CA LEU A 30 5.76 1.01 -6.61
C LEU A 30 6.57 1.52 -7.81
N GLY A 31 6.47 2.82 -8.04
CA GLY A 31 7.24 3.58 -9.01
C GLY A 31 8.36 4.36 -8.33
N GLN A 32 8.45 5.65 -8.64
CA GLN A 32 9.48 6.51 -8.09
C GLN A 32 9.17 6.96 -6.65
N ILE A 33 10.22 7.11 -5.84
CA ILE A 33 10.12 7.79 -4.55
C ILE A 33 10.15 9.30 -4.83
N MET A 34 9.13 10.00 -4.34
CA MET A 34 8.96 11.44 -4.50
C MET A 34 9.41 12.19 -3.23
N PRO A 35 9.72 13.50 -3.32
CA PRO A 35 9.94 14.35 -2.15
C PRO A 35 8.75 14.32 -1.19
N ASN A 36 9.00 14.67 0.09
CA ASN A 36 7.99 14.68 1.16
C ASN A 36 7.46 13.28 1.55
N ASN A 37 8.34 12.26 1.54
CA ASN A 37 8.02 10.90 1.97
C ASN A 37 6.86 10.25 1.20
N ARG A 38 6.73 10.59 -0.09
CA ARG A 38 5.71 10.01 -0.98
C ARG A 38 6.35 8.97 -1.88
N VAL A 39 5.60 7.94 -2.21
CA VAL A 39 5.99 6.94 -3.21
C VAL A 39 4.89 6.85 -4.26
N GLU A 40 5.29 6.80 -5.51
CA GLU A 40 4.37 6.60 -6.63
C GLU A 40 3.90 5.15 -6.68
N ILE A 41 2.62 4.94 -6.99
CA ILE A 41 2.05 3.62 -7.24
C ILE A 41 1.69 3.53 -8.71
N LEU A 42 2.37 2.62 -9.42
CA LEU A 42 2.19 2.40 -10.86
C LEU A 42 0.95 1.55 -11.15
N THR A 43 0.71 0.51 -10.35
CA THR A 43 -0.43 -0.39 -10.51
C THR A 43 -0.90 -0.94 -9.16
N GLY A 44 -2.16 -1.37 -9.12
CA GLY A 44 -2.74 -2.05 -7.95
C GLY A 44 -3.65 -1.17 -7.07
N LEU A 45 -3.68 0.15 -7.28
CA LEU A 45 -4.68 1.05 -6.66
C LEU A 45 -5.43 1.86 -7.72
N GLN A 46 -6.65 2.24 -7.39
CA GLN A 46 -7.51 3.11 -8.17
C GLN A 46 -7.78 4.42 -7.43
N ALA A 47 -8.10 5.47 -8.18
CA ALA A 47 -8.49 6.75 -7.58
C ALA A 47 -9.78 6.56 -6.76
N GLY A 48 -9.74 6.96 -5.49
CA GLY A 48 -10.84 6.76 -4.54
C GLY A 48 -10.63 5.60 -3.58
N ASP A 49 -9.65 4.73 -3.84
CA ASP A 49 -9.28 3.65 -2.91
C ASP A 49 -8.79 4.24 -1.58
N ARG A 50 -9.28 3.66 -0.48
CA ARG A 50 -8.84 3.99 0.88
C ARG A 50 -7.81 2.96 1.31
N ILE A 51 -6.67 3.42 1.79
CA ILE A 51 -5.58 2.56 2.27
C ILE A 51 -5.26 2.84 3.73
N VAL A 52 -4.79 1.82 4.44
CA VAL A 52 -4.27 1.97 5.79
C VAL A 52 -2.85 2.51 5.76
N VAL A 53 -2.63 3.69 6.38
CA VAL A 53 -1.30 4.33 6.47
C VAL A 53 -0.64 4.11 7.84
N LYS A 54 -1.43 4.00 8.91
CA LYS A 54 -0.97 3.79 10.28
C LYS A 54 -1.50 2.44 10.78
N GLY A 55 -0.64 1.61 11.36
CA GLY A 55 -1.04 0.33 11.96
C GLY A 55 -1.10 -0.86 11.00
N ALA A 56 -0.72 -0.70 9.72
CA ALA A 56 -0.74 -1.78 8.73
C ALA A 56 0.08 -3.03 9.14
N ALA A 57 1.11 -2.87 9.98
CA ALA A 57 1.93 -3.98 10.48
C ALA A 57 1.18 -4.95 11.41
N TYR A 58 0.00 -4.57 11.91
CA TYR A 58 -0.80 -5.37 12.84
C TYR A 58 -2.07 -5.93 12.21
N LEU A 59 -2.28 -5.70 10.91
CA LEU A 59 -3.51 -6.10 10.22
C LEU A 59 -3.31 -7.40 9.44
N GLY A 60 -4.29 -8.29 9.54
CA GLY A 60 -4.49 -9.44 8.67
C GLY A 60 -5.49 -9.14 7.56
N ASP A 61 -5.51 -9.99 6.54
CA ASP A 61 -6.55 -9.98 5.53
C ASP A 61 -7.92 -10.31 6.16
N GLY A 62 -8.95 -9.51 5.87
CA GLY A 62 -10.29 -9.64 6.44
C GLY A 62 -10.47 -8.99 7.82
N ASP A 63 -9.46 -8.34 8.38
CA ASP A 63 -9.58 -7.69 9.69
C ASP A 63 -10.57 -6.52 9.62
N LYS A 64 -11.39 -6.40 10.66
CA LYS A 64 -12.30 -5.27 10.82
C LYS A 64 -11.58 -4.11 11.48
N ILE A 65 -11.54 -2.97 10.82
CA ILE A 65 -10.90 -1.76 11.34
C ILE A 65 -11.95 -0.71 11.70
N THR A 66 -11.56 0.23 12.55
CA THR A 66 -12.31 1.47 12.73
C THR A 66 -11.48 2.57 12.10
N ALA A 67 -11.96 3.14 11.00
CA ALA A 67 -11.25 4.23 10.33
C ALA A 67 -11.23 5.44 11.25
N ILE A 68 -10.06 5.77 11.78
CA ILE A 68 -9.81 7.04 12.46
C ILE A 68 -9.38 8.05 11.40
N SER A 69 -10.30 8.94 11.04
CA SER A 69 -9.97 10.10 10.22
C SER A 69 -9.08 11.03 11.05
N ASP A 70 -7.81 11.13 10.71
CA ASP A 70 -6.93 12.20 11.21
C ASP A 70 -7.35 13.47 10.45
N GLN A 71 -8.38 14.15 10.98
CA GLN A 71 -8.80 15.48 10.49
C GLN A 71 -7.81 16.55 10.93
#